data_AF-A0AAE0TFQ1-F1
#
_entry.id   AF-A0AAE0TFQ1-F1
#
_cell.length_a   1.000
_cell.length_b   1.000
_cell.length_c   1.000
_cell.angle_alpha   90.00
_cell.angle_beta   90.00
_cell.angle_gamma   90.00
#
_symmetry.space_group_name_H-M   'P 1'
#
loop_
_entity.id
_entity.type
_entity.pdbx_description
1 polymer ?
#
loop_
_entity_poly.entity_id
_entity_poly.type
_entity_poly.pdbx_seq_one_letter_code
_entity_poly.pdbx_strand_id
1 'polypeptide(L)'
;MEYVVPEYFIVNKNNSYECRPDYLNEIKPSVISYLKFRRRESGDSSLKNPLGENNNISLNTGEQTDTDSGVTLTHQDYLEYFNKTSLGNTDRTSLLLYNKLIYCMKHKLFDEASATLPMIKPDFGYPAKYLDLCHAIIGSVNNNYANAENTLNTLIGKEEYNRYYIVNMGLLQRKNKKIMSAVKYLIMGYELLSSSNWRYELKLYIAELNEKFIAIGPGIVKGAYSISTIKKQKTQKSFVESAALMKKTYTSDDEYIIAQAKKQINRIYDYLCTEAEALFAANKFRQANELYLMAYQVDKNITIIRKILSVFDYYTPDQKELELRAGLRRELTEMENEFRNTSNLRKTKSAKKT
;
A
#
# COMPACT_ATOMS: atom_id res chain seq x y z
N MET A 1 -7.22 3.71 -12.37
CA MET A 1 -7.72 4.33 -11.11
C MET A 1 -6.59 5.17 -10.51
N GLU A 2 -6.85 6.44 -10.17
CA GLU A 2 -5.79 7.34 -9.68
C GLU A 2 -5.61 7.32 -8.16
N TYR A 3 -6.69 7.07 -7.42
CA TYR A 3 -6.74 7.06 -5.95
C TYR A 3 -7.81 6.07 -5.48
N VAL A 4 -7.70 5.63 -4.23
CA VAL A 4 -8.73 4.84 -3.55
C VAL A 4 -9.47 5.74 -2.57
N VAL A 5 -10.73 6.04 -2.89
CA VAL A 5 -11.56 6.91 -2.06
C VAL A 5 -12.22 6.09 -0.95
N PRO A 6 -12.30 6.61 0.29
CA PRO A 6 -13.07 5.99 1.37
C PRO A 6 -14.54 5.77 1.03
N GLU A 7 -15.23 5.01 1.87
CA GLU A 7 -16.65 4.73 1.70
C GLU A 7 -17.56 5.78 2.32
N TYR A 8 -18.83 5.73 1.92
CA TYR A 8 -19.91 6.45 2.56
C TYR A 8 -20.23 5.86 3.92
N PHE A 9 -20.78 6.70 4.80
CA PHE A 9 -21.23 6.31 6.13
C PHE A 9 -22.66 6.77 6.40
N ILE A 10 -23.39 5.99 7.20
CA ILE A 10 -24.67 6.39 7.78
C ILE A 10 -24.61 6.28 9.30
N VAL A 11 -25.56 6.90 9.98
CA VAL A 11 -25.83 6.66 11.41
C VAL A 11 -26.98 5.65 11.50
N ASN A 12 -26.73 4.50 12.12
CA ASN A 12 -27.78 3.49 12.33
C ASN A 12 -28.69 3.86 13.52
N LYS A 13 -29.66 2.99 13.82
CA LYS A 13 -30.62 3.19 14.92
C LYS A 13 -29.98 3.31 16.31
N ASN A 14 -28.76 2.80 16.47
CA ASN A 14 -28.03 2.82 17.74
C ASN A 14 -27.08 4.02 17.84
N ASN A 15 -27.24 5.04 16.97
CA ASN A 15 -26.34 6.18 16.86
C ASN A 15 -24.87 5.80 16.59
N SER A 16 -24.62 4.63 16.00
CA SER A 16 -23.27 4.24 15.57
C SER A 16 -23.09 4.39 14.06
N TYR A 17 -21.85 4.69 13.67
CA TYR A 17 -21.48 4.87 12.27
C TYR A 17 -21.35 3.53 11.57
N GLU A 18 -22.00 3.40 10.43
CA GLU A 18 -21.99 2.19 9.63
C GLU A 18 -21.55 2.50 8.20
N CYS A 19 -20.59 1.75 7.70
CA CYS A 19 -20.09 1.85 6.34
C CYS A 19 -21.17 1.36 5.35
N ARG A 20 -21.44 2.15 4.30
CA ARG A 20 -22.48 1.86 3.30
C ARG A 20 -21.95 2.05 1.88
N PRO A 21 -21.33 1.03 1.27
CA PRO A 21 -20.83 1.12 -0.10
C PRO A 21 -21.94 1.44 -1.11
N ASP A 22 -23.15 0.88 -0.89
CA ASP A 22 -24.31 1.00 -1.77
C ASP A 22 -25.16 2.27 -1.51
N TYR A 23 -24.64 3.21 -0.71
CA TYR A 23 -25.34 4.42 -0.25
C TYR A 23 -26.00 5.24 -1.37
N LEU A 24 -25.34 5.36 -2.54
CA LEU A 24 -25.92 6.13 -3.66
C LEU A 24 -27.18 5.49 -4.23
N ASN A 25 -27.24 4.17 -4.26
CA ASN A 25 -28.43 3.43 -4.69
C ASN A 25 -29.56 3.60 -3.66
N GLU A 26 -29.21 3.60 -2.38
CA GLU A 26 -30.17 3.79 -1.28
C GLU A 26 -30.79 5.20 -1.28
N ILE A 27 -30.03 6.25 -1.58
CA ILE A 27 -30.56 7.63 -1.61
C ILE A 27 -31.21 8.02 -2.94
N LYS A 28 -31.02 7.23 -4.02
CA LYS A 28 -31.56 7.52 -5.36
C LYS A 28 -33.06 7.87 -5.35
N PRO A 29 -33.95 7.12 -4.64
CA PRO A 29 -35.37 7.48 -4.57
C PRO A 29 -35.63 8.83 -3.88
N SER A 30 -34.80 9.20 -2.90
CA SER A 30 -34.89 10.48 -2.19
C SER A 30 -34.43 11.65 -3.07
N VAL A 31 -33.39 11.46 -3.89
CA VAL A 31 -32.96 12.45 -4.88
C VAL A 31 -34.07 12.70 -5.89
N ILE A 32 -34.67 11.63 -6.46
CA ILE A 32 -35.80 11.76 -7.40
C ILE A 32 -36.98 12.49 -6.77
N SER A 33 -37.32 12.15 -5.52
CA SER A 33 -38.42 12.79 -4.79
C SER A 33 -38.15 14.28 -4.56
N TYR A 34 -36.91 14.65 -4.23
CA TYR A 34 -36.50 16.03 -4.08
C TYR A 34 -36.63 16.82 -5.39
N LEU A 35 -36.17 16.27 -6.52
CA LEU A 35 -36.28 16.92 -7.82
C LEU A 35 -37.74 17.14 -8.23
N LYS A 36 -38.61 16.13 -8.00
CA LYS A 36 -40.06 16.26 -8.25
C LYS A 36 -40.68 17.37 -7.43
N PHE A 37 -40.28 17.51 -6.16
CA PHE A 37 -40.73 18.58 -5.29
C PHE A 37 -40.26 19.96 -5.79
N ARG A 38 -38.96 20.11 -6.11
CA ARG A 38 -38.39 21.37 -6.61
C ARG A 38 -39.08 21.83 -7.90
N ARG A 39 -39.32 20.93 -8.86
CA ARG A 39 -40.01 21.28 -10.12
C ARG A 39 -41.44 21.78 -9.90
N ARG A 40 -42.14 21.27 -8.88
CA ARG A 40 -43.46 21.79 -8.49
C ARG A 40 -43.37 23.20 -7.92
N GLU A 41 -42.35 23.49 -7.12
CA GLU A 41 -42.12 24.84 -6.57
C GLU A 41 -41.69 25.85 -7.64
N SER A 42 -40.93 25.41 -8.65
CA SER A 42 -40.47 26.29 -9.74
C SER A 42 -41.50 26.49 -10.86
N GLY A 43 -42.67 25.83 -10.80
CA GLY A 43 -43.72 25.95 -11.82
C GLY A 43 -43.36 25.37 -13.19
N ASP A 44 -42.28 24.58 -13.30
CA ASP A 44 -41.78 24.07 -14.58
C ASP A 44 -42.42 22.71 -14.89
N SER A 45 -43.39 22.71 -15.82
CA SER A 45 -44.23 21.56 -16.17
C SER A 45 -43.68 20.70 -17.32
N SER A 46 -42.43 20.92 -17.74
CA SER A 46 -41.87 20.28 -18.93
C SER A 46 -41.31 18.87 -18.68
N LEU A 47 -42.20 17.87 -18.54
CA LEU A 47 -41.90 16.50 -18.96
C LEU A 47 -42.12 16.41 -20.49
N LYS A 48 -41.20 16.97 -21.28
CA LYS A 48 -41.11 16.59 -22.70
C LYS A 48 -40.29 15.30 -22.78
N ASN A 49 -40.94 14.25 -23.28
CA ASN A 49 -40.32 12.99 -23.70
C ASN A 49 -39.07 13.27 -24.58
N PRO A 50 -37.99 12.48 -24.46
CA PRO A 50 -36.80 12.68 -25.28
C PRO A 50 -37.00 11.99 -26.64
N LEU A 51 -37.63 12.69 -27.58
CA LEU A 51 -37.42 12.51 -29.01
C LEU A 51 -37.43 13.90 -29.64
N GLY A 52 -36.26 14.44 -29.97
CA GLY A 52 -36.16 15.70 -30.71
C GLY A 52 -34.86 16.47 -30.53
N GLU A 53 -33.88 16.11 -31.35
CA GLU A 53 -32.93 17.01 -32.06
C GLU A 53 -31.90 17.84 -31.27
N ASN A 54 -30.68 17.28 -31.24
CA ASN A 54 -29.40 17.87 -31.64
C ASN A 54 -29.27 19.41 -31.60
N ASN A 55 -28.44 19.91 -30.68
CA ASN A 55 -27.40 20.86 -31.04
C ASN A 55 -26.19 20.74 -30.11
N ASN A 56 -25.03 20.56 -30.74
CA ASN A 56 -23.73 20.30 -30.14
C ASN A 56 -23.20 21.49 -29.32
N ILE A 57 -22.96 21.26 -28.02
CA ILE A 57 -21.85 21.87 -27.28
C ILE A 57 -21.23 20.75 -26.43
N SER A 58 -20.02 20.32 -26.83
CA SER A 58 -19.25 19.28 -26.16
C SER A 58 -18.65 19.82 -24.86
N LEU A 59 -19.30 19.53 -23.73
CA LEU A 59 -18.67 19.44 -22.42
C LEU A 59 -18.66 17.96 -22.05
N ASN A 60 -17.46 17.43 -21.81
CA ASN A 60 -17.20 16.02 -21.57
C ASN A 60 -17.66 15.64 -20.16
N THR A 61 -18.97 15.60 -19.91
CA THR A 61 -19.59 15.03 -18.71
C THR A 61 -19.88 13.58 -18.99
N GLY A 62 -19.08 12.67 -18.41
CA GLY A 62 -19.35 11.24 -18.49
C GLY A 62 -20.69 10.90 -17.83
N GLU A 63 -21.76 10.85 -18.63
CA GLU A 63 -23.08 10.44 -18.17
C GLU A 63 -23.06 8.93 -17.83
N GLN A 64 -23.31 8.59 -16.57
CA GLN A 64 -23.78 7.25 -16.22
C GLN A 64 -25.30 7.24 -16.34
N THR A 65 -25.80 6.64 -17.41
CA THR A 65 -27.23 6.41 -17.64
C THR A 65 -27.64 5.10 -16.97
N ASP A 66 -28.35 5.17 -15.83
CA ASP A 66 -28.99 4.01 -15.20
C ASP A 66 -30.51 4.17 -15.20
N THR A 67 -31.15 3.60 -16.23
CA THR A 67 -32.58 3.62 -16.51
C THR A 67 -33.34 2.61 -15.65
N ASP A 68 -33.82 3.05 -14.48
CA ASP A 68 -34.77 2.24 -13.68
C ASP A 68 -35.98 3.04 -13.16
N SER A 69 -36.19 4.25 -13.70
CA SER A 69 -37.36 5.08 -13.38
C SER A 69 -37.74 6.10 -14.48
N GLY A 70 -37.11 6.02 -15.65
CA GLY A 70 -37.25 7.02 -16.73
C GLY A 70 -36.69 8.42 -16.40
N VAL A 71 -36.15 8.62 -15.19
CA VAL A 71 -35.52 9.87 -14.77
C VAL A 71 -34.00 9.66 -14.77
N THR A 72 -33.31 10.31 -15.71
CA THR A 72 -31.85 10.38 -15.74
C THR A 72 -31.40 11.37 -14.67
N LEU A 73 -30.59 10.91 -13.71
CA LEU A 73 -30.02 11.77 -12.68
C LEU A 73 -28.62 12.23 -13.09
N THR A 74 -28.37 13.52 -12.96
CA THR A 74 -27.07 14.14 -13.22
C THR A 74 -26.27 14.26 -11.92
N HIS A 75 -24.95 14.50 -12.02
CA HIS A 75 -24.13 14.81 -10.85
C HIS A 75 -24.66 16.03 -10.08
N GLN A 76 -25.15 17.03 -10.80
CA GLN A 76 -25.69 18.25 -10.21
C GLN A 76 -26.91 17.96 -9.32
N ASP A 77 -27.76 17.01 -9.70
CA ASP A 77 -28.93 16.63 -8.91
C ASP A 77 -28.54 16.03 -7.55
N TYR A 78 -27.50 15.20 -7.52
CA TYR A 78 -26.95 14.66 -6.28
C TYR A 78 -26.31 15.75 -5.42
N LEU A 79 -25.52 16.66 -6.02
CA LEU A 79 -24.89 17.76 -5.30
C LEU A 79 -25.93 18.69 -4.66
N GLU A 80 -27.01 19.01 -5.38
CA GLU A 80 -28.09 19.83 -4.88
C GLU A 80 -28.83 19.14 -3.73
N TYR A 81 -29.10 17.84 -3.86
CA TYR A 81 -29.68 17.04 -2.79
C TYR A 81 -28.80 17.05 -1.53
N PHE A 82 -27.48 16.86 -1.66
CA PHE A 82 -26.55 16.96 -0.53
C PHE A 82 -26.56 18.34 0.11
N ASN A 83 -26.55 19.41 -0.69
CA ASN A 83 -26.60 20.78 -0.18
C ASN A 83 -27.88 21.02 0.62
N LYS A 84 -29.05 20.67 0.08
CA LYS A 84 -30.33 20.84 0.78
C LYS A 84 -30.40 20.03 2.08
N THR A 85 -30.02 18.76 2.03
CA THR A 85 -30.10 17.88 3.20
C THR A 85 -29.14 18.29 4.30
N SER A 86 -27.94 18.76 3.96
CA SER A 86 -26.95 19.24 4.93
C SER A 86 -27.40 20.49 5.69
N LEU A 87 -28.14 21.39 5.03
CA LEU A 87 -28.72 22.59 5.65
C LEU A 87 -29.90 22.26 6.56
N GLY A 88 -30.71 21.25 6.21
CA GLY A 88 -31.92 20.89 6.95
C GLY A 88 -31.70 19.99 8.18
N ASN A 89 -30.49 19.46 8.40
CA ASN A 89 -30.20 18.52 9.48
C ASN A 89 -28.93 18.92 10.23
N THR A 90 -29.06 19.79 11.22
CA THR A 90 -27.96 20.41 11.98
C THR A 90 -27.07 19.38 12.69
N ASP A 91 -27.66 18.30 13.19
CA ASP A 91 -26.95 17.30 13.99
C ASP A 91 -26.11 16.36 13.13
N ARG A 92 -26.42 16.28 11.83
CA ARG A 92 -25.76 15.38 10.87
C ARG A 92 -25.07 16.11 9.73
N THR A 93 -24.97 17.44 9.80
CA THR A 93 -24.39 18.28 8.74
C THR A 93 -23.01 17.78 8.32
N SER A 94 -22.10 17.55 9.27
CA SER A 94 -20.73 17.09 8.95
C SER A 94 -20.70 15.71 8.27
N LEU A 95 -21.59 14.78 8.64
CA LEU A 95 -21.69 13.48 7.98
C LEU A 95 -22.21 13.61 6.55
N LEU A 96 -23.21 14.45 6.34
CA LEU A 96 -23.78 14.69 5.01
C LEU A 96 -22.75 15.39 4.10
N LEU A 97 -22.01 16.36 4.62
CA LEU A 97 -20.91 17.01 3.92
C LEU A 97 -19.75 16.04 3.64
N TYR A 98 -19.45 15.12 4.57
CA TYR A 98 -18.50 14.04 4.32
C TYR A 98 -18.97 13.12 3.18
N ASN A 99 -20.23 12.69 3.17
CA ASN A 99 -20.74 11.85 2.07
C ASN A 99 -20.75 12.61 0.74
N LYS A 100 -21.03 13.92 0.74
CA LYS A 100 -20.86 14.79 -0.43
C LYS A 100 -19.40 14.82 -0.89
N LEU A 101 -18.44 14.98 0.02
CA LEU A 101 -17.01 14.95 -0.29
C LEU A 101 -16.62 13.61 -0.96
N ILE A 102 -17.04 12.47 -0.38
CA ILE A 102 -16.78 11.15 -0.95
C ILE A 102 -17.41 10.99 -2.34
N TYR A 103 -18.64 11.49 -2.53
CA TYR A 103 -19.29 11.51 -3.84
C TYR A 103 -18.47 12.28 -4.86
N CYS A 104 -18.11 13.54 -4.55
CA CYS A 104 -17.30 14.38 -5.42
C CYS A 104 -15.98 13.69 -5.80
N MET A 105 -15.28 13.10 -4.82
CA MET A 105 -14.02 12.40 -5.07
C MET A 105 -14.18 11.15 -5.94
N LYS A 106 -15.21 10.32 -5.73
CA LYS A 106 -15.48 9.12 -6.54
C LYS A 106 -15.81 9.48 -8.00
N HIS A 107 -16.46 10.63 -8.22
CA HIS A 107 -16.83 11.14 -9.55
C HIS A 107 -15.85 12.17 -10.13
N LYS A 108 -14.66 12.35 -9.53
CA LYS A 108 -13.61 13.28 -9.98
C LYS A 108 -14.03 14.76 -10.06
N LEU A 109 -15.02 15.16 -9.27
CA LEU A 109 -15.46 16.54 -9.07
C LEU A 109 -14.57 17.21 -8.01
N PHE A 110 -13.27 17.36 -8.33
CA PHE A 110 -12.26 17.72 -7.33
C PHE A 110 -12.36 19.17 -6.85
N ASP A 111 -12.89 20.07 -7.67
CA ASP A 111 -13.12 21.47 -7.29
C ASP A 111 -14.21 21.55 -6.21
N GLU A 112 -15.33 20.86 -6.41
CA GLU A 112 -16.41 20.75 -5.43
C GLU A 112 -15.97 19.99 -4.18
N ALA A 113 -15.12 18.96 -4.33
CA ALA A 113 -14.54 18.24 -3.20
C ALA A 113 -13.68 19.19 -2.35
N SER A 114 -12.82 20.00 -2.99
CA SER A 114 -11.96 20.99 -2.34
C SER A 114 -12.76 22.08 -1.64
N ALA A 115 -13.88 22.52 -2.22
CA ALA A 115 -14.78 23.49 -1.60
C ALA A 115 -15.56 22.90 -0.42
N THR A 116 -15.91 21.60 -0.47
CA THR A 116 -16.70 20.92 0.57
C THR A 116 -15.87 20.58 1.80
N LEU A 117 -14.61 20.16 1.61
CA LEU A 117 -13.73 19.71 2.69
C LEU A 117 -13.62 20.67 3.89
N PRO A 118 -13.35 21.99 3.72
CA PRO A 118 -13.23 22.92 4.86
C PRO A 118 -14.54 23.18 5.60
N MET A 119 -15.69 22.79 5.04
CA MET A 119 -17.00 22.94 5.68
C MET A 119 -17.29 21.82 6.69
N ILE A 120 -16.50 20.74 6.69
CA ILE A 120 -16.71 19.58 7.55
C ILE A 120 -16.02 19.83 8.89
N LYS A 121 -16.79 19.83 10.00
CA LYS A 121 -16.20 19.91 11.34
C LYS A 121 -15.48 18.59 11.67
N PRO A 122 -14.26 18.61 12.21
CA PRO A 122 -13.45 17.39 12.42
C PRO A 122 -13.92 16.49 13.58
N ASP A 123 -14.89 16.91 14.38
CA ASP A 123 -15.33 16.26 15.63
C ASP A 123 -16.58 15.37 15.47
N PHE A 124 -17.02 15.10 14.23
CA PHE A 124 -18.25 14.32 13.96
C PHE A 124 -18.07 12.79 14.00
N GLY A 125 -17.10 12.27 14.74
CA GLY A 125 -16.96 10.83 15.00
C GLY A 125 -16.11 10.04 13.99
N TYR A 126 -16.38 8.74 13.85
CA TYR A 126 -15.48 7.81 13.14
C TYR A 126 -15.14 8.20 11.69
N PRO A 127 -16.07 8.69 10.85
CA PRO A 127 -15.75 9.05 9.47
C PRO A 127 -14.72 10.18 9.37
N ALA A 128 -14.63 11.05 10.39
CA ALA A 128 -13.70 12.17 10.42
C ALA A 128 -12.23 11.74 10.29
N LYS A 129 -11.90 10.51 10.69
CA LYS A 129 -10.53 9.98 10.60
C LYS A 129 -10.00 9.90 9.16
N TYR A 130 -10.88 9.89 8.16
CA TYR A 130 -10.50 9.84 6.75
C TYR A 130 -10.37 11.23 6.10
N LEU A 131 -10.64 12.32 6.82
CA LEU A 131 -10.54 13.68 6.27
C LEU A 131 -9.12 14.04 5.83
N ASP A 132 -8.11 13.70 6.63
CA ASP A 132 -6.70 13.94 6.28
C ASP A 132 -6.29 13.18 5.01
N LEU A 133 -6.82 11.96 4.82
CA LEU A 133 -6.62 11.19 3.60
C LEU A 133 -7.27 11.89 2.40
N CYS A 134 -8.50 12.40 2.55
CA CYS A 134 -9.17 13.15 1.50
C CYS A 134 -8.39 14.41 1.13
N HIS A 135 -7.87 15.13 2.12
CA HIS A 135 -7.00 16.29 1.93
C HIS A 135 -5.72 15.90 1.14
N ALA A 136 -5.08 14.78 1.48
CA ALA A 136 -3.90 14.30 0.77
C ALA A 136 -4.19 13.94 -0.69
N ILE A 137 -5.34 13.29 -0.97
CA ILE A 137 -5.76 12.96 -2.34
C ILE A 137 -5.98 14.23 -3.16
N ILE A 138 -6.72 15.21 -2.62
CA ILE A 138 -6.97 16.50 -3.28
C ILE A 138 -5.65 17.25 -3.54
N GLY A 139 -4.75 17.30 -2.53
CA GLY A 139 -3.42 17.90 -2.69
C GLY A 139 -2.60 17.23 -3.80
N SER A 140 -2.66 15.91 -3.92
CA SER A 140 -2.00 15.16 -4.99
C SER A 140 -2.60 15.43 -6.38
N VAL A 141 -3.92 15.61 -6.49
CA VAL A 141 -4.57 16.06 -7.75
C VAL A 141 -4.07 17.43 -8.16
N ASN A 142 -3.88 18.33 -7.19
CA ASN A 142 -3.37 19.69 -7.41
C ASN A 142 -1.83 19.75 -7.56
N ASN A 143 -1.17 18.64 -7.90
CA ASN A 143 0.28 18.51 -8.05
C ASN A 143 1.10 18.87 -6.79
N ASN A 144 0.47 18.97 -5.62
CA ASN A 144 1.16 19.20 -4.35
C ASN A 144 1.60 17.86 -3.73
N TYR A 145 2.49 17.17 -4.44
CA TYR A 145 2.92 15.81 -4.09
C TYR A 145 3.66 15.74 -2.76
N ALA A 146 4.47 16.75 -2.42
CA ALA A 146 5.27 16.77 -1.19
C ALA A 146 4.37 16.83 0.07
N ASN A 147 3.37 17.70 0.06
CA ASN A 147 2.44 17.79 1.19
C ASN A 147 1.58 16.54 1.29
N ALA A 148 1.08 16.01 0.16
CA ALA A 148 0.33 14.75 0.15
C ALA A 148 1.15 13.57 0.69
N GLU A 149 2.44 13.48 0.32
CA GLU A 149 3.36 12.45 0.80
C GLU A 149 3.60 12.58 2.31
N ASN A 150 3.82 13.80 2.81
CA ASN A 150 3.98 14.07 4.24
C ASN A 150 2.73 13.70 5.03
N THR A 151 1.54 14.11 4.58
CA THR A 151 0.27 13.75 5.23
C THR A 151 0.08 12.24 5.27
N LEU A 152 0.30 11.53 4.15
CA LEU A 152 0.17 10.07 4.11
C LEU A 152 1.22 9.38 4.99
N ASN A 153 2.46 9.87 5.07
CA ASN A 153 3.48 9.34 5.98
C ASN A 153 3.05 9.48 7.45
N THR A 154 2.51 10.64 7.84
CA THR A 154 1.96 10.85 9.19
C THR A 154 0.78 9.90 9.46
N LEU A 155 -0.13 9.72 8.51
CA LEU A 155 -1.27 8.80 8.66
C LEU A 155 -0.83 7.35 8.79
N ILE A 156 0.12 6.90 7.96
CA ILE A 156 0.71 5.56 8.05
C ILE A 156 1.44 5.38 9.38
N GLY A 157 2.15 6.40 9.89
CA GLY A 157 2.79 6.33 11.20
C GLY A 157 1.80 6.17 12.36
N LYS A 158 0.56 6.68 12.22
CA LYS A 158 -0.51 6.50 13.21
C LYS A 158 -1.22 5.15 13.07
N GLU A 159 -1.56 4.74 11.85
CA GLU A 159 -2.23 3.48 11.56
C GLU A 159 -1.52 2.73 10.42
N GLU A 160 -0.43 2.03 10.78
CA GLU A 160 0.47 1.35 9.83
C GLU A 160 -0.19 0.28 8.95
N TYR A 161 -1.39 -0.16 9.30
CA TYR A 161 -2.14 -1.23 8.59
C TYR A 161 -3.41 -0.72 7.94
N ASN A 162 -3.62 0.60 7.91
CA ASN A 162 -4.75 1.17 7.20
C ASN A 162 -4.50 1.10 5.69
N ARG A 163 -5.18 0.16 5.05
CA ARG A 163 -5.12 -0.13 3.61
C ARG A 163 -5.33 1.10 2.73
N TYR A 164 -6.21 2.03 3.10
CA TYR A 164 -6.44 3.23 2.30
C TYR A 164 -5.19 4.11 2.25
N TYR A 165 -4.50 4.28 3.36
CA TYR A 165 -3.29 5.11 3.42
C TYR A 165 -2.16 4.46 2.63
N ILE A 166 -1.98 3.16 2.79
CA ILE A 166 -0.96 2.39 2.09
C ILE A 166 -1.19 2.41 0.57
N VAL A 167 -2.38 2.08 0.10
CA VAL A 167 -2.65 2.00 -1.34
C VAL A 167 -2.55 3.39 -1.97
N ASN A 168 -3.09 4.44 -1.33
CA ASN A 168 -2.97 5.80 -1.84
C ASN A 168 -1.52 6.31 -1.83
N MET A 169 -0.69 5.91 -0.86
CA MET A 169 0.75 6.17 -0.91
C MET A 169 1.39 5.50 -2.14
N GLY A 170 1.08 4.23 -2.40
CA GLY A 170 1.58 3.53 -3.59
C GLY A 170 1.20 4.22 -4.90
N LEU A 171 -0.05 4.70 -5.00
CA LEU A 171 -0.55 5.45 -6.15
C LEU A 171 0.12 6.82 -6.30
N LEU A 172 0.30 7.56 -5.21
CA LEU A 172 1.01 8.84 -5.18
C LEU A 172 2.47 8.67 -5.66
N GLN A 173 3.17 7.68 -5.13
CA GLN A 173 4.56 7.39 -5.50
C GLN A 173 4.68 7.02 -6.98
N ARG A 174 3.69 6.31 -7.53
CA ARG A 174 3.62 6.00 -8.97
C ARG A 174 3.46 7.28 -9.80
N LYS A 175 2.57 8.19 -9.40
CA LYS A 175 2.40 9.49 -10.08
C LYS A 175 3.68 10.32 -10.02
N ASN A 176 4.39 10.27 -8.90
CA ASN A 176 5.69 10.94 -8.71
C ASN A 176 6.88 10.17 -9.33
N LYS A 177 6.64 9.17 -10.20
CA LYS A 177 7.66 8.36 -10.88
C LYS A 177 8.65 7.65 -9.93
N LYS A 178 8.31 7.50 -8.64
CA LYS A 178 9.10 6.76 -7.64
C LYS A 178 8.70 5.27 -7.65
N ILE A 179 9.09 4.58 -8.72
CA ILE A 179 8.62 3.21 -9.06
C ILE A 179 8.78 2.22 -7.90
N MET A 180 9.95 2.16 -7.27
CA MET A 180 10.22 1.22 -6.18
C MET A 180 9.35 1.46 -4.95
N SER A 181 9.16 2.73 -4.57
CA SER A 181 8.27 3.11 -3.47
C SER A 181 6.83 2.76 -3.80
N ALA A 182 6.39 3.04 -5.03
CA ALA A 182 5.07 2.68 -5.50
C ALA A 182 4.80 1.18 -5.38
N VAL A 183 5.73 0.37 -5.89
CA VAL A 183 5.69 -1.10 -5.80
C VAL A 183 5.56 -1.56 -4.36
N LYS A 184 6.45 -1.10 -3.48
CA LYS A 184 6.44 -1.44 -2.04
C LYS A 184 5.05 -1.25 -1.44
N TYR A 185 4.48 -0.05 -1.57
CA TYR A 185 3.21 0.28 -0.95
C TYR A 185 2.01 -0.42 -1.62
N LEU A 186 2.02 -0.59 -2.95
CA LEU A 186 0.94 -1.28 -3.65
C LEU A 186 0.87 -2.77 -3.28
N ILE A 187 2.02 -3.42 -3.08
CA ILE A 187 2.06 -4.81 -2.59
C ILE A 187 1.59 -4.90 -1.14
N MET A 188 2.04 -4.00 -0.27
CA MET A 188 1.52 -3.93 1.10
C MET A 188 0.00 -3.78 1.09
N GLY A 189 -0.53 -2.96 0.18
CA GLY A 189 -1.96 -2.80 -0.05
C GLY A 189 -2.64 -4.09 -0.49
N TYR A 190 -2.08 -4.80 -1.48
CA TYR A 190 -2.59 -6.08 -1.96
C TYR A 190 -2.83 -7.08 -0.83
N GLU A 191 -1.85 -7.21 0.05
CA GLU A 191 -1.82 -8.23 1.10
C GLU A 191 -2.79 -7.92 2.24
N LEU A 192 -2.93 -6.64 2.57
CA LEU A 192 -3.98 -6.18 3.48
C LEU A 192 -5.39 -6.40 2.91
N LEU A 193 -5.52 -6.45 1.59
CA LEU A 193 -6.79 -6.68 0.91
C LEU A 193 -7.06 -8.17 0.70
N SER A 194 -6.04 -8.98 0.40
CA SER A 194 -6.15 -10.43 0.20
C SER A 194 -6.60 -11.13 1.49
N SER A 195 -6.12 -10.64 2.63
CA SER A 195 -6.54 -11.06 3.98
C SER A 195 -7.92 -10.52 4.42
N SER A 196 -8.56 -9.67 3.60
CA SER A 196 -9.85 -9.06 3.91
C SER A 196 -10.99 -9.56 3.00
N ASN A 197 -12.18 -9.76 3.58
CA ASN A 197 -13.41 -10.15 2.87
C ASN A 197 -14.05 -9.02 2.03
N TRP A 198 -13.29 -7.98 1.62
CA TRP A 198 -13.88 -6.82 0.92
C TRP A 198 -13.88 -6.93 -0.62
N ARG A 199 -14.79 -6.16 -1.25
CA ARG A 199 -15.32 -6.30 -2.62
C ARG A 199 -14.31 -5.89 -3.71
N TYR A 200 -13.98 -6.87 -4.53
CA TYR A 200 -13.74 -6.89 -5.98
C TYR A 200 -12.89 -5.83 -6.71
N GLU A 201 -13.12 -4.51 -6.60
CA GLU A 201 -12.50 -3.54 -7.53
C GLU A 201 -11.01 -3.30 -7.26
N LEU A 202 -10.61 -3.27 -5.98
CA LEU A 202 -9.22 -3.01 -5.61
C LEU A 202 -8.33 -4.25 -5.77
N LYS A 203 -8.90 -5.45 -5.61
CA LYS A 203 -8.22 -6.71 -5.91
C LYS A 203 -7.95 -6.85 -7.41
N LEU A 204 -8.92 -6.52 -8.26
CA LEU A 204 -8.77 -6.54 -9.72
C LEU A 204 -7.73 -5.52 -10.19
N TYR A 205 -7.80 -4.27 -9.71
CA TYR A 205 -6.82 -3.25 -10.07
C TYR A 205 -5.40 -3.59 -9.62
N ILE A 206 -5.23 -4.20 -8.45
CA ILE A 206 -3.91 -4.63 -7.98
C ILE A 206 -3.45 -5.90 -8.69
N ALA A 207 -4.34 -6.81 -9.12
CA ALA A 207 -4.00 -7.94 -9.98
C ALA A 207 -3.49 -7.46 -11.36
N GLU A 208 -4.15 -6.48 -11.97
CA GLU A 208 -3.68 -5.83 -13.21
C GLU A 208 -2.32 -5.12 -13.03
N LEU A 209 -2.10 -4.50 -11.86
CA LEU A 209 -0.79 -3.93 -11.51
C LEU A 209 0.26 -5.02 -11.29
N ASN A 210 -0.09 -6.13 -10.66
CA ASN A 210 0.80 -7.27 -10.44
C ASN A 210 1.22 -7.88 -11.78
N GLU A 211 0.31 -8.04 -12.74
CA GLU A 211 0.65 -8.47 -14.10
C GLU A 211 1.64 -7.53 -14.79
N LYS A 212 1.48 -6.21 -14.62
CA LYS A 212 2.42 -5.21 -15.16
C LYS A 212 3.75 -5.11 -14.39
N PHE A 213 3.76 -5.42 -13.09
CA PHE A 213 4.94 -5.37 -12.23
C PHE A 213 5.73 -6.69 -12.18
N ILE A 214 5.13 -7.82 -12.57
CA ILE A 214 5.82 -9.10 -12.77
C ILE A 214 6.92 -8.96 -13.85
N ALA A 215 6.78 -8.02 -14.79
CA ALA A 215 7.83 -7.68 -15.74
C ALA A 215 9.09 -7.05 -15.09
N ILE A 216 8.98 -6.48 -13.87
CA ILE A 216 10.07 -5.80 -13.15
C ILE A 216 10.80 -6.77 -12.17
N GLY A 217 10.36 -8.03 -12.10
CA GLY A 217 11.03 -9.06 -11.29
C GLY A 217 10.21 -9.43 -10.04
N PRO A 218 9.46 -10.55 -10.06
CA PRO A 218 8.60 -10.99 -8.96
C PRO A 218 9.34 -11.25 -7.64
N GLY A 219 10.67 -11.35 -7.69
CA GLY A 219 11.55 -11.57 -6.53
C GLY A 219 11.73 -10.35 -5.62
N ILE A 220 11.81 -9.14 -6.18
CA ILE A 220 11.96 -7.90 -5.39
C ILE A 220 10.65 -7.49 -4.72
N VAL A 221 9.54 -7.74 -5.43
CA VAL A 221 8.16 -7.55 -4.98
C VAL A 221 7.90 -8.36 -3.70
N LYS A 222 8.14 -9.68 -3.72
CA LYS A 222 7.99 -10.53 -2.53
C LYS A 222 9.05 -10.27 -1.46
N GLY A 223 10.26 -9.87 -1.85
CA GLY A 223 11.32 -9.53 -0.92
C GLY A 223 11.04 -8.28 -0.07
N ALA A 224 10.68 -7.17 -0.73
CA ALA A 224 10.39 -5.90 -0.07
C ALA A 224 9.18 -6.01 0.88
N TYR A 225 8.21 -6.86 0.51
CA TYR A 225 7.04 -7.23 1.31
C TYR A 225 7.44 -7.82 2.67
N SER A 226 8.34 -8.80 2.67
CA SER A 226 8.70 -9.47 3.92
C SER A 226 9.37 -8.53 4.92
N ILE A 227 10.21 -7.59 4.50
CA ILE A 227 10.84 -6.64 5.43
C ILE A 227 9.78 -5.78 6.16
N SER A 228 8.67 -5.40 5.50
CA SER A 228 7.59 -4.64 6.14
C SER A 228 6.67 -5.47 7.03
N THR A 229 6.42 -6.73 6.69
CA THR A 229 5.48 -7.60 7.43
C THR A 229 6.16 -8.34 8.60
N ILE A 230 7.48 -8.55 8.52
CA ILE A 230 8.22 -9.31 9.54
C ILE A 230 8.39 -8.55 10.87
N LYS A 231 8.22 -7.22 10.87
CA LYS A 231 8.13 -6.48 12.14
C LYS A 231 6.96 -6.94 13.04
N LYS A 232 5.91 -7.57 12.48
CA LYS A 232 4.79 -8.13 13.28
C LYS A 232 4.63 -9.64 13.22
N GLN A 233 4.98 -10.30 12.12
CA GLN A 233 5.00 -11.76 12.06
C GLN A 233 6.44 -12.24 12.28
N LYS A 234 6.77 -12.54 13.54
CA LYS A 234 8.06 -13.12 13.98
C LYS A 234 8.30 -14.54 13.44
N THR A 235 7.86 -14.89 12.25
CA THR A 235 8.20 -16.19 11.66
C THR A 235 9.55 -16.05 10.98
N GLN A 236 10.60 -16.35 11.72
CA GLN A 236 12.01 -16.42 11.31
C GLN A 236 12.24 -17.01 9.89
N LYS A 237 11.41 -17.97 9.46
CA LYS A 237 11.43 -18.59 8.12
C LYS A 237 11.19 -17.61 6.97
N SER A 238 10.41 -16.56 7.20
CA SER A 238 10.02 -15.60 6.16
C SER A 238 11.22 -14.81 5.62
N PHE A 239 12.17 -14.37 6.45
CA PHE A 239 13.35 -13.60 6.01
C PHE A 239 14.21 -14.32 4.96
N VAL A 240 14.40 -15.62 5.15
CA VAL A 240 15.21 -16.46 4.24
C VAL A 240 14.52 -16.62 2.90
N GLU A 241 13.20 -16.85 2.91
CA GLU A 241 12.39 -16.94 1.70
C GLU A 241 12.40 -15.61 0.92
N SER A 242 12.33 -14.47 1.61
CA SER A 242 12.44 -13.13 1.00
C SER A 242 13.77 -12.94 0.30
N ALA A 243 14.87 -13.25 0.99
CA ALA A 243 16.20 -13.09 0.45
C ALA A 243 16.41 -14.01 -0.76
N ALA A 244 15.93 -15.26 -0.70
CA ALA A 244 15.97 -16.18 -1.82
C ALA A 244 15.18 -15.65 -3.04
N LEU A 245 14.02 -15.05 -2.81
CA LEU A 245 13.22 -14.41 -3.86
C LEU A 245 13.94 -13.18 -4.44
N MET A 246 14.51 -12.31 -3.61
CA MET A 246 15.31 -11.18 -4.07
C MET A 246 16.51 -11.63 -4.90
N LYS A 247 17.22 -12.69 -4.50
CA LYS A 247 18.35 -13.24 -5.26
C LYS A 247 17.95 -13.70 -6.66
N LYS A 248 16.70 -14.13 -6.89
CA LYS A 248 16.20 -14.43 -8.24
C LYS A 248 16.22 -13.22 -9.17
N THR A 249 16.21 -12.00 -8.63
CA THR A 249 16.28 -10.78 -9.45
C THR A 249 17.70 -10.44 -9.92
N TYR A 250 18.71 -11.17 -9.45
CA TYR A 250 20.08 -11.04 -9.96
C TYR A 250 20.23 -11.54 -11.39
N THR A 251 19.24 -12.26 -11.93
CA THR A 251 19.18 -12.67 -13.34
C THR A 251 18.50 -11.61 -14.22
N SER A 252 18.15 -10.45 -13.68
CA SER A 252 17.62 -9.31 -14.45
C SER A 252 18.77 -8.57 -15.14
N ASP A 253 18.53 -8.02 -16.33
CA ASP A 253 19.49 -7.17 -17.05
C ASP A 253 19.53 -5.72 -16.49
N ASP A 254 18.64 -5.38 -15.58
CA ASP A 254 18.56 -4.03 -14.99
C ASP A 254 19.47 -3.92 -13.76
N GLU A 255 20.61 -3.24 -13.92
CA GLU A 255 21.60 -3.05 -12.85
C GLU A 255 21.04 -2.31 -11.63
N TYR A 256 20.09 -1.39 -11.83
CA TYR A 256 19.47 -0.65 -10.73
C TYR A 256 18.60 -1.57 -9.87
N ILE A 257 17.84 -2.46 -10.51
CA ILE A 257 17.03 -3.50 -9.85
C ILE A 257 17.92 -4.43 -9.02
N ILE A 258 19.04 -4.88 -9.60
CA ILE A 258 20.03 -5.72 -8.90
C ILE A 258 20.63 -4.99 -7.69
N ALA A 259 21.01 -3.71 -7.85
CA ALA A 259 21.59 -2.92 -6.78
C ALA A 259 20.61 -2.73 -5.60
N GLN A 260 19.33 -2.51 -5.89
CA GLN A 260 18.30 -2.40 -4.84
C GLN A 260 18.06 -3.74 -4.14
N ALA A 261 18.00 -4.85 -4.88
CA ALA A 261 17.86 -6.18 -4.28
C ALA A 261 19.03 -6.48 -3.33
N LYS A 262 20.28 -6.21 -3.75
CA LYS A 262 21.47 -6.33 -2.90
C LYS A 262 21.34 -5.51 -1.62
N LYS A 263 20.92 -4.25 -1.74
CA LYS A 263 20.72 -3.35 -0.59
C LYS A 263 19.70 -3.90 0.41
N GLN A 264 18.61 -4.50 -0.06
CA GLN A 264 17.59 -5.07 0.82
C GLN A 264 18.04 -6.40 1.45
N ILE A 265 18.74 -7.25 0.70
CA ILE A 265 19.35 -8.48 1.25
C ILE A 265 20.32 -8.13 2.37
N ASN A 266 21.19 -7.13 2.17
CA ASN A 266 22.12 -6.67 3.19
C ASN A 266 21.40 -6.17 4.44
N ARG A 267 20.29 -5.44 4.29
CA ARG A 267 19.48 -5.00 5.44
C ARG A 267 18.89 -6.16 6.24
N ILE A 268 18.44 -7.22 5.57
CA ILE A 268 17.95 -8.44 6.25
C ILE A 268 19.10 -9.10 7.00
N TYR A 269 20.25 -9.26 6.33
CA TYR A 269 21.45 -9.84 6.92
C TYR A 269 21.92 -9.06 8.16
N ASP A 270 22.04 -7.74 8.06
CA ASP A 270 22.48 -6.85 9.14
C ASP A 270 21.52 -6.94 10.33
N TYR A 271 20.21 -6.89 10.08
CA TYR A 271 19.19 -7.04 11.12
C TYR A 271 19.32 -8.38 11.87
N LEU A 272 19.41 -9.50 11.13
CA LEU A 272 19.55 -10.83 11.72
C LEU A 272 20.84 -10.93 12.56
N CYS A 273 21.94 -10.34 12.09
CA CYS A 273 23.20 -10.30 12.83
C CYS A 273 23.08 -9.47 14.10
N THR A 274 22.48 -8.28 14.05
CA THR A 274 22.30 -7.42 15.23
C THR A 274 21.43 -8.08 16.29
N GLU A 275 20.32 -8.72 15.90
CA GLU A 275 19.48 -9.48 16.84
C GLU A 275 20.21 -10.70 17.41
N ALA A 276 20.99 -11.41 16.59
CA ALA A 276 21.81 -12.53 17.06
C ALA A 276 22.88 -12.08 18.08
N GLU A 277 23.51 -10.93 17.85
CA GLU A 277 24.48 -10.32 18.77
C GLU A 277 23.81 -9.94 20.10
N ALA A 278 22.60 -9.36 20.06
CA ALA A 278 21.84 -9.04 21.26
C ALA A 278 21.46 -10.30 22.06
N LEU A 279 21.06 -11.39 21.39
CA LEU A 279 20.78 -12.67 22.05
C LEU A 279 22.04 -13.32 22.62
N PHE A 280 23.16 -13.23 21.89
CA PHE A 280 24.45 -13.75 22.35
C PHE A 280 24.91 -13.02 23.62
N ALA A 281 24.83 -11.69 23.64
CA ALA A 281 25.13 -10.88 24.83
C ALA A 281 24.21 -11.19 26.02
N ALA A 282 22.98 -11.65 25.75
CA ALA A 282 22.03 -12.12 26.76
C ALA A 282 22.23 -13.60 27.17
N ASN A 283 23.34 -14.24 26.79
CA ASN A 283 23.66 -15.66 27.03
C ASN A 283 22.64 -16.65 26.43
N LYS A 284 21.85 -16.23 25.43
CA LYS A 284 20.88 -17.08 24.72
C LYS A 284 21.53 -17.71 23.49
N PHE A 285 22.60 -18.48 23.71
CA PHE A 285 23.51 -18.94 22.65
C PHE A 285 22.84 -19.76 21.54
N ARG A 286 21.96 -20.72 21.88
CA ARG A 286 21.27 -21.52 20.87
C ARG A 286 20.36 -20.67 19.96
N GLN A 287 19.62 -19.71 20.53
CA GLN A 287 18.76 -18.80 19.76
C GLN A 287 19.59 -17.81 18.91
N ALA A 288 20.72 -17.32 19.44
CA ALA A 288 21.66 -16.52 18.67
C ALA A 288 22.22 -17.32 17.47
N ASN A 289 22.55 -18.60 17.68
CA ASN A 289 23.05 -19.48 16.63
C ASN A 289 22.01 -19.71 15.53
N GLU A 290 20.74 -19.90 15.88
CA GLU A 290 19.64 -20.00 14.91
C GLU A 290 19.54 -18.75 14.02
N LEU A 291 19.63 -17.55 14.60
CA LEU A 291 19.61 -16.30 13.83
C LEU A 291 20.85 -16.13 12.94
N TYR A 292 22.03 -16.51 13.41
CA TYR A 292 23.22 -16.49 12.56
C TYR A 292 23.15 -17.50 11.42
N LEU A 293 22.58 -18.70 11.64
CA LEU A 293 22.33 -19.67 10.59
C LEU A 293 21.34 -19.14 9.54
N MET A 294 20.34 -18.37 9.94
CA MET A 294 19.45 -17.68 9.00
C MET A 294 20.17 -16.58 8.23
N ALA A 295 20.99 -15.77 8.90
CA ALA A 295 21.83 -14.77 8.22
C ALA A 295 22.77 -15.43 7.20
N TYR A 296 23.33 -16.60 7.52
CA TYR A 296 24.14 -17.40 6.60
C TYR A 296 23.33 -17.91 5.39
N GLN A 297 22.06 -18.28 5.55
CA GLN A 297 21.18 -18.63 4.43
C GLN A 297 20.83 -17.40 3.56
N VAL A 298 20.72 -16.22 4.18
CA VAL A 298 20.46 -14.94 3.50
C VAL A 298 21.68 -14.48 2.71
N ASP A 299 22.88 -14.50 3.30
CA ASP A 299 24.13 -14.18 2.63
C ASP A 299 25.28 -15.03 3.20
N LYS A 300 25.80 -15.92 2.36
CA LYS A 300 26.84 -16.87 2.73
C LYS A 300 28.20 -16.21 2.57
N ASN A 301 28.87 -15.95 3.69
CA ASN A 301 30.19 -15.34 3.71
C ASN A 301 31.07 -15.91 4.85
N ILE A 302 32.39 -15.69 4.74
CA ILE A 302 33.38 -16.19 5.71
C ILE A 302 33.11 -15.66 7.12
N THR A 303 32.69 -14.39 7.22
CA THR A 303 32.47 -13.71 8.50
C THR A 303 31.33 -14.37 9.30
N ILE A 304 30.21 -14.68 8.66
CA ILE A 304 29.06 -15.29 9.35
C ILE A 304 29.34 -16.73 9.76
N ILE A 305 30.09 -17.51 8.96
CA ILE A 305 30.50 -18.88 9.33
C ILE A 305 31.36 -18.84 10.59
N ARG A 306 32.31 -17.90 10.68
CA ARG A 306 33.15 -17.72 11.88
C ARG A 306 32.31 -17.36 13.10
N LYS A 307 31.32 -16.48 12.96
CA LYS A 307 30.38 -16.16 14.05
C LYS A 307 29.64 -17.41 14.52
N ILE A 308 29.00 -18.18 13.62
CA ILE A 308 28.31 -19.44 13.94
C ILE A 308 29.23 -20.41 14.70
N LEU A 309 30.44 -20.63 14.17
CA LEU A 309 31.41 -21.54 14.78
C LEU A 309 31.82 -21.09 16.19
N SER A 310 31.95 -19.79 16.42
CA SER A 310 32.27 -19.25 17.75
C SER A 310 31.13 -19.46 18.74
N VAL A 311 29.86 -19.35 18.33
CA VAL A 311 28.72 -19.56 19.23
C VAL A 311 28.64 -21.00 19.73
N PHE A 312 29.00 -22.00 18.90
CA PHE A 312 29.07 -23.40 19.31
C PHE A 312 30.04 -23.67 20.47
N ASP A 313 30.97 -22.77 20.77
CA ASP A 313 31.90 -22.92 21.90
C ASP A 313 31.26 -22.54 23.24
N TYR A 314 30.07 -21.91 23.24
CA TYR A 314 29.38 -21.42 24.43
C TYR A 314 28.19 -22.28 24.88
N TYR A 315 27.91 -23.39 24.20
CA TYR A 315 26.87 -24.32 24.61
C TYR A 315 27.18 -25.75 24.15
N THR A 316 26.59 -26.76 24.81
CA THR A 316 26.77 -28.16 24.44
C THR A 316 25.88 -28.50 23.24
N PRO A 317 26.45 -28.75 22.04
CA PRO A 317 25.65 -29.03 20.86
C PRO A 317 25.15 -30.47 20.86
N ASP A 318 23.99 -30.71 20.28
CA ASP A 318 23.51 -32.07 19.99
C ASP A 318 24.23 -32.71 18.79
N GLN A 319 23.94 -33.98 18.49
CA GLN A 319 24.59 -34.71 17.40
C GLN A 319 24.41 -34.03 16.03
N LYS A 320 23.22 -33.47 15.76
CA LYS A 320 22.94 -32.77 14.49
C LYS A 320 23.72 -31.46 14.41
N GLU A 321 23.79 -30.76 15.54
CA GLU A 321 24.55 -29.52 15.68
C GLU A 321 26.07 -29.75 15.52
N LEU A 322 26.60 -30.89 15.99
CA LEU A 322 28.00 -31.30 15.79
C LEU A 322 28.30 -31.59 14.31
N GLU A 323 27.41 -32.30 13.61
CA GLU A 323 27.53 -32.55 12.17
C GLU A 323 27.51 -31.24 11.37
N LEU A 324 26.61 -30.32 11.73
CA LEU A 324 26.54 -28.98 11.14
C LEU A 324 27.84 -28.19 11.37
N ARG A 325 28.37 -28.20 12.59
CA ARG A 325 29.65 -27.55 12.93
C ARG A 325 30.81 -28.10 12.10
N ALA A 326 30.88 -29.42 11.91
CA ALA A 326 31.90 -30.05 11.07
C ALA A 326 31.76 -29.69 9.58
N GLY A 327 30.52 -29.61 9.08
CA GLY A 327 30.22 -29.12 7.73
C GLY A 327 30.70 -27.70 7.51
N LEU A 328 30.34 -26.78 8.41
CA LEU A 328 30.73 -25.37 8.34
C LEU A 328 32.25 -25.15 8.41
N ARG A 329 32.99 -25.97 9.18
CA ARG A 329 34.47 -25.90 9.22
C ARG A 329 35.11 -26.28 7.89
N ARG A 330 34.61 -27.33 7.24
CA ARG A 330 35.10 -27.73 5.90
C ARG A 330 34.85 -26.63 4.89
N GLU A 331 33.63 -26.11 4.88
CA GLU A 331 33.25 -25.03 3.98
C GLU A 331 34.04 -23.74 4.21
N LEU A 332 34.29 -23.36 5.47
CA LEU A 332 35.16 -22.22 5.80
C LEU A 332 36.54 -22.38 5.17
N THR A 333 37.12 -23.58 5.27
CA THR A 333 38.45 -23.90 4.71
C THR A 333 38.45 -23.77 3.19
N GLU A 334 37.40 -24.27 2.53
CA GLU A 334 37.22 -24.15 1.07
C GLU A 334 37.12 -22.68 0.64
N MET A 335 36.24 -21.90 1.27
CA MET A 335 36.06 -20.47 0.95
C MET A 335 37.33 -19.65 1.20
N GLU A 336 38.10 -19.96 2.25
CA GLU A 336 39.37 -19.29 2.53
C GLU A 336 40.45 -19.62 1.49
N ASN A 337 40.49 -20.86 1.01
CA ASN A 337 41.40 -21.28 -0.05
C ASN A 337 41.06 -20.62 -1.39
N GLU A 338 39.78 -20.55 -1.75
CA GLU A 338 39.32 -19.83 -2.94
C GLU A 338 39.66 -18.34 -2.89
N PHE A 339 39.45 -17.72 -1.71
CA PHE A 339 39.79 -16.31 -1.51
C PHE A 339 41.30 -16.05 -1.65
N ARG A 340 42.15 -16.94 -1.11
CA ARG A 340 43.62 -16.84 -1.27
C ARG A 340 44.04 -16.99 -2.73
N ASN A 341 43.47 -17.95 -3.46
CA ASN A 341 43.80 -18.20 -4.86
C ASN A 341 43.39 -17.03 -5.77
N THR A 342 42.18 -16.48 -5.60
CA THR A 342 41.71 -15.31 -6.36
C THR A 342 42.51 -14.03 -6.05
N SER A 343 42.97 -13.88 -4.80
CA SER A 343 43.85 -12.78 -4.39
C SER A 343 45.23 -12.86 -5.06
N ASN A 344 45.81 -14.05 -5.14
CA ASN A 344 47.11 -14.29 -5.80
C ASN A 344 47.04 -14.08 -7.32
N LEU A 345 45.94 -14.47 -7.97
CA LEU A 345 45.67 -14.23 -9.39
C LEU A 345 45.54 -12.74 -9.74
N ARG A 346 45.03 -11.91 -8.84
CA ARG A 346 44.97 -10.44 -9.04
C ARG A 346 46.35 -9.80 -8.93
N LYS A 347 47.19 -10.26 -8.00
CA LYS A 347 48.58 -9.77 -7.84
C LYS A 347 49.49 -10.13 -9.01
N THR A 348 49.31 -11.29 -9.64
CA THR A 348 50.10 -11.70 -10.82
C THR A 348 49.67 -10.98 -12.09
N LYS A 349 48.39 -10.59 -12.23
CA LYS A 349 47.92 -9.76 -13.35
C LYS A 349 48.34 -8.29 -13.25
N SER A 350 48.52 -7.73 -12.05
CA SER A 350 49.07 -6.38 -11.88
C SER A 350 50.58 -6.33 -12.14
N ALA A 351 51.32 -7.40 -11.82
CA ALA A 351 52.76 -7.50 -12.05
C ALA A 351 53.18 -7.71 -13.52
N LYS A 352 52.26 -8.12 -14.41
CA LYS A 352 52.49 -8.26 -15.87
C LYS A 352 52.10 -7.02 -16.69
N LYS A 353 51.69 -5.93 -16.03
CA LYS A 353 51.28 -4.65 -16.68
C LYS A 353 52.25 -3.49 -16.43
N THR A 354 53.34 -3.74 -15.73
CA THR A 354 54.57 -2.93 -15.71
C THR A 354 55.62 -3.66 -16.50
#